data_AF-A0A9P8HIH5-F1
#
_entry.id   AF-A0A9P8HIH5-F1
#
_cell.length_a   1.000
_cell.length_b   1.000
_cell.length_c   1.000
_cell.angle_alpha   90.00
_cell.angle_beta   90.00
_cell.angle_gamma   90.00
#
_symmetry.space_group_name_H-M   'P 1'
#
loop_
_entity.id
_entity.type
_entity.pdbx_description
1 polymer ?
#
loop_
_entity_poly.entity_id
_entity_poly.type
_entity_poly.pdbx_seq_one_letter_code
_entity_poly.pdbx_strand_id
1 'polypeptide(L)' 'MVTPEILIETAKRILSPYTIDFTYIHWWSAYQIGQRSGDHFDKQGRIFLAGDAVHTHSPKAGQGMNLHYLQLVLV' A
#
# COMPACT_ATOMS: atom_id res chain seq x y z
N MET A 1 18.74 -2.63 5.09
CA MET A 1 17.99 -2.54 3.82
C MET A 1 17.15 -3.80 3.70
N VAL A 2 15.87 -3.71 3.33
CA VAL A 2 15.01 -4.90 3.17
C VAL A 2 15.32 -5.56 1.83
N THR A 3 15.40 -6.90 1.80
CA THR A 3 15.63 -7.69 0.57
C THR A 3 14.61 -8.83 0.48
N PRO A 4 14.39 -9.44 -0.70
CA PRO A 4 13.48 -10.57 -0.89
C PRO A 4 13.81 -11.76 0.00
N GLU A 5 15.10 -12.03 0.22
CA GLU A 5 15.57 -13.19 0.98
C GLU A 5 15.11 -13.08 2.44
N ILE A 6 15.17 -11.88 3.01
CA ILE A 6 14.68 -11.61 4.37
C ILE A 6 13.16 -11.87 4.45
N LEU A 7 12.40 -11.55 3.39
CA LEU A 7 10.96 -11.79 3.33
C LEU A 7 10.65 -13.29 3.20
N ILE A 8 11.40 -14.03 2.38
CA ILE A 8 11.25 -15.49 2.22
C ILE A 8 11.47 -16.20 3.56
N GLU A 9 12.58 -15.89 4.25
CA GLU A 9 12.90 -16.51 5.54
C GLU A 9 11.85 -16.17 6.60
N THR A 10 11.36 -14.93 6.59
CA THR A 10 10.28 -14.51 7.48
C THR A 10 8.97 -15.25 7.19
N ALA A 11 8.61 -15.43 5.91
CA ALA A 11 7.42 -16.16 5.50
C ALA A 11 7.49 -17.65 5.89
N LYS A 12 8.63 -18.30 5.66
CA LYS A 12 8.90 -19.69 6.09
C LYS A 12 8.69 -19.86 7.59
N ARG A 13 9.19 -18.92 8.40
CA ARG A 13 9.00 -18.94 9.86
C ARG A 13 7.55 -18.73 10.28
N ILE A 14 6.82 -17.81 9.65
CA ILE A 14 5.40 -17.52 9.97
C ILE A 14 4.51 -18.72 9.64
N LEU A 15 4.79 -19.44 8.55
CA LEU A 15 3.95 -20.54 8.06
C LEU A 15 4.23 -21.90 8.71
N SER A 16 5.27 -22.01 9.54
CA SER A 16 5.58 -23.25 10.26
C SER A 16 4.36 -23.82 11.00
N PRO A 17 4.08 -25.14 10.88
CA PRO A 17 4.93 -26.19 10.32
C PRO A 17 4.74 -26.43 8.80
N TYR A 18 3.94 -25.63 8.12
CA TYR A 18 3.75 -25.75 6.67
C TYR A 18 4.96 -25.19 5.92
N THR A 19 5.31 -25.86 4.82
CA THR A 19 6.45 -25.47 3.97
C THR A 19 5.98 -24.61 2.78
N ILE A 20 6.82 -23.66 2.40
CA ILE A 20 6.65 -22.83 1.19
C ILE A 20 8.01 -22.64 0.54
N ASP A 21 8.09 -22.80 -0.78
CA ASP A 21 9.30 -22.53 -1.56
C ASP A 21 8.95 -21.63 -2.75
N PHE A 22 9.88 -20.76 -3.10
CA PHE A 22 9.71 -19.74 -4.13
C PHE A 22 10.64 -20.06 -5.31
N THR A 23 10.07 -20.50 -6.43
CA THR A 23 10.84 -20.82 -7.64
C THR A 23 11.26 -19.56 -8.41
N TYR A 24 10.42 -18.53 -8.37
CA TYR A 24 10.66 -17.24 -9.03
C TYR A 24 9.85 -16.13 -8.35
N ILE A 25 10.43 -14.93 -8.25
CA ILE A 25 9.74 -13.73 -7.73
C ILE A 25 9.58 -12.75 -8.89
N HIS A 26 8.34 -12.58 -9.37
CA HIS A 26 8.04 -11.61 -10.42
C HIS A 26 8.18 -10.16 -9.95
N TRP A 27 7.78 -9.88 -8.71
CA TRP A 27 7.84 -8.55 -8.13
C TRP A 27 7.85 -8.60 -6.60
N TRP A 28 8.54 -7.67 -5.98
CA TRP A 28 8.50 -7.44 -4.53
C TRP A 28 8.69 -5.95 -4.25
N SER A 29 8.17 -5.49 -3.10
CA SER A 29 8.42 -4.15 -2.59
C SER A 29 8.29 -4.16 -1.07
N ALA A 30 8.99 -3.25 -0.41
CA ALA A 30 8.86 -3.02 1.02
C ALA A 30 8.03 -1.75 1.23
N TYR A 31 6.79 -1.91 1.68
CA TYR A 31 5.94 -0.79 2.03
C TYR A 31 6.08 -0.48 3.52
N GLN A 32 6.48 0.75 3.84
CA GLN A 32 6.46 1.24 5.22
C GLN A 32 5.08 1.81 5.53
N ILE A 33 4.46 1.31 6.61
CA ILE A 33 3.15 1.80 7.03
C ILE A 33 3.27 3.24 7.51
N GLY A 34 2.69 4.17 6.74
CA GLY A 34 2.47 5.55 7.14
C GLY A 34 1.06 5.95 6.74
N GLN A 35 0.18 6.15 7.72
CA GLN A 35 -1.12 6.76 7.48
C GLN A 35 -0.99 8.27 7.58
N ARG A 36 -1.38 8.97 6.53
CA ARG A 36 -1.39 10.44 6.47
C ARG A 36 -2.67 10.87 5.78
N SER A 37 -3.24 11.98 6.21
CA SER A 37 -4.36 12.65 5.55
C SER A 37 -4.08 14.16 5.56
N GLY A 38 -4.35 14.83 4.45
CA GLY A 38 -4.36 16.29 4.38
C GLY A 38 -5.64 16.85 4.98
N ASP A 39 -5.56 18.07 5.51
CA ASP A 39 -6.71 18.75 6.12
C ASP A 39 -7.66 19.38 5.08
N HIS A 40 -7.14 19.69 3.89
CA HIS A 40 -7.88 20.35 2.80
C HIS A 40 -7.58 19.67 1.46
N PHE A 41 -8.61 19.45 0.67
CA PHE A 41 -8.59 18.67 -0.57
C PHE A 41 -8.73 19.57 -1.81
N ASP A 42 -8.95 20.86 -1.61
CA ASP A 42 -9.08 21.84 -2.67
C ASP A 42 -8.38 23.15 -2.30
N LYS A 43 -8.11 23.96 -3.33
CA LYS A 43 -7.72 25.36 -3.19
C LYS A 43 -8.74 26.23 -3.90
N GLN A 44 -9.52 26.94 -3.10
CA GLN A 44 -10.54 27.92 -3.56
C GLN A 44 -11.54 27.30 -4.55
N GLY A 45 -11.84 26.00 -4.45
CA GLY A 45 -12.74 25.30 -5.36
C GLY A 45 -12.31 25.25 -6.83
N ARG A 46 -11.03 25.50 -7.12
CA ARG A 46 -10.49 25.54 -8.50
C ARG A 46 -9.46 24.46 -8.79
N ILE A 47 -8.72 24.04 -7.76
CA ILE A 47 -7.68 23.02 -7.86
C ILE A 47 -7.99 21.99 -6.79
N PHE A 48 -8.13 20.74 -7.19
CA PHE A 48 -8.48 19.63 -6.30
C PHE A 48 -7.34 18.62 -6.27
N LEU A 49 -7.12 18.03 -5.10
CA LEU A 49 -6.19 16.92 -4.88
C LEU A 49 -6.99 15.67 -4.51
N ALA A 50 -6.60 14.53 -5.06
CA ALA A 50 -7.27 13.24 -4.84
C ALA A 50 -6.24 12.10 -4.70
N GLY A 51 -6.66 10.99 -4.09
CA GLY A 51 -5.83 9.79 -3.91
C GLY A 51 -4.63 10.01 -2.98
N ASP A 52 -3.51 9.35 -3.28
CA ASP A 52 -2.28 9.39 -2.45
C ASP A 52 -1.70 10.80 -2.23
N ALA A 53 -2.10 11.79 -3.03
CA ALA A 53 -1.74 13.19 -2.84
C ALA A 53 -2.33 13.81 -1.56
N VAL A 54 -3.42 13.23 -1.03
CA VAL A 54 -4.17 13.76 0.11
C VAL A 54 -4.42 12.73 1.20
N HIS A 55 -4.39 11.43 0.91
CA HIS A 55 -4.41 10.42 1.97
C HIS A 55 -3.67 9.17 1.56
N THR A 56 -2.91 8.60 2.49
CA THR A 56 -2.27 7.29 2.34
C THR A 56 -2.83 6.35 3.39
N HIS A 57 -3.28 5.18 2.98
CA HIS A 57 -3.82 4.15 3.87
C HIS A 57 -2.89 2.94 3.95
N SER A 58 -2.96 2.24 5.09
CA SER A 58 -2.28 0.95 5.22
C SER A 58 -2.83 -0.04 4.18
N PRO A 59 -1.97 -0.80 3.48
CA PRO A 59 -2.39 -1.83 2.53
C PRO A 59 -3.24 -2.93 3.16
N LYS A 60 -3.19 -3.06 4.50
CA LYS A 60 -3.92 -4.07 5.26
C LYS A 60 -5.43 -4.05 5.04
N ALA A 61 -5.99 -2.89 4.66
CA ALA A 61 -7.41 -2.74 4.36
C ALA A 61 -7.78 -3.01 2.89
N GLY A 62 -6.81 -3.25 2.00
CA GLY A 62 -7.07 -3.42 0.55
C GLY A 62 -7.70 -2.19 -0.12
N GLN A 63 -7.61 -1.02 0.53
CA GLN A 63 -8.32 0.19 0.13
C GLN A 63 -7.55 1.07 -0.84
N GLY A 64 -6.26 0.80 -1.09
CA GLY A 64 -5.40 1.63 -1.95
C GLY A 64 -6.06 1.91 -3.29
N MET A 65 -6.28 0.89 -4.12
CA MET A 65 -6.87 1.12 -5.45
C MET A 65 -8.36 1.48 -5.39
N ASN A 66 -9.11 0.96 -4.41
CA ASN A 66 -10.58 1.12 -4.36
C ASN A 66 -11.04 2.52 -3.91
N LEU A 67 -10.37 3.15 -2.93
CA LEU A 67 -10.72 4.51 -2.49
C LEU A 67 -10.31 5.57 -3.53
N HIS A 68 -9.22 5.34 -4.27
CA HIS A 68 -8.71 6.30 -5.25
C HIS A 68 -9.70 6.55 -6.38
N TYR A 69 -10.35 5.50 -6.90
CA TYR A 69 -11.35 5.65 -7.96
C TYR A 69 -12.63 6.35 -7.48
N LEU A 70 -13.09 6.06 -6.27
CA LEU A 70 -14.27 6.71 -5.70
C LEU A 70 -14.07 8.22 -5.54
N GLN A 71 -12.88 8.64 -5.12
CA GLN A 71 -12.60 10.07 -4.95
C GLN A 71 -12.48 10.80 -6.28
N LEU A 72 -11.98 10.15 -7.34
CA LEU A 72 -11.88 10.75 -8.68
C LEU A 72 -13.25 10.94 -9.36
N VAL A 73 -14.24 10.09 -9.05
CA VAL A 73 -15.61 10.19 -9.60
C VAL A 73 -16.45 11.28 -8.89
N LEU A 74 -16.02 11.71 -7.71
CA LEU A 74 -16.69 12.70 -6.87
C LEU A 74 -16.08 14.11 -6.94
N VAL A 75 -15.04 14.32 -7.78
CA VAL A 75 -14.52 15.66 -8.13
C VAL A 75 -15.17 16.17 -9.40
#